data_AF-A0A2V2X080-F1
#
_entry.id   AF-A0A2V2X080-F1
#
_cell.length_a   1.000
_cell.length_b   1.000
_cell.length_c   1.000
_cell.angle_alpha   90.00
_cell.angle_beta   90.00
_cell.angle_gamma   90.00
#
_symmetry.space_group_name_H-M   'P 1'
#
loop_
_entity.id
_entity.type
_entity.pdbx_description
1 polymer ?
#
loop_
_entity_poly.entity_id
_entity_poly.type
_entity_poly.pdbx_seq_one_letter_code
_entity_poly.pdbx_strand_id
1 'polypeptide(L)'
;MPLGGRHAGGADTAPNGIQGQPRNSPDNYLGNCGVTTVVHPLWATPPLVRVDVWTDNMRSAGSRNGATLWETQVLRNADGRHATIGEDSESGAAQYTFLWVQFDHTHRAVSLSEKFVRSVCAMSALKSLTIAEMEVMASRFLPAAAILCTRLCAYYFFIKAVRQRLSALNRVIVLKTSPANLPPSAAGSGERLRHIIENNRKRIIKPTEKASAAVTDASLNEWGAVIIPDSGDVKISGGEWKRKPFLIMQAEVRAVRLALTAFSAILPSTMDVWVDNTLPRGATNKGSSKSHVMMWEPRRIYDFLESCGIKASFAYVRFAENPADGISRGRVLRFRTWRRGGTCEGERRGLVVGGPKSPPLRK
;
A
#
# COMPACT_ATOMS: atom_id res chain seq x y z
N MET A 1 50.46 -30.55 -15.09
CA MET A 1 51.17 -30.02 -13.90
C MET A 1 52.57 -29.61 -14.36
N PRO A 2 53.15 -28.52 -13.84
CA PRO A 2 53.56 -28.48 -12.43
C PRO A 2 52.66 -27.62 -11.53
N LEU A 3 52.72 -28.00 -10.26
CA LEU A 3 52.13 -27.45 -9.06
C LEU A 3 53.06 -26.39 -8.44
N GLY A 4 52.48 -25.53 -7.59
CA GLY A 4 53.19 -24.81 -6.53
C GLY A 4 52.73 -23.36 -6.43
N GLY A 5 52.30 -22.82 -5.29
CA GLY A 5 52.35 -23.30 -3.92
C GLY A 5 51.55 -22.36 -3.00
N ARG A 6 51.42 -22.80 -1.76
CA ARG A 6 50.45 -22.41 -0.73
C ARG A 6 50.86 -21.19 0.11
N HIS A 7 49.87 -20.63 0.81
CA HIS A 7 49.81 -20.20 2.23
C HIS A 7 49.28 -18.77 2.38
N ALA A 8 48.07 -18.57 2.92
CA ALA A 8 47.60 -18.72 4.30
C ALA A 8 47.91 -17.49 5.17
N GLY A 9 46.84 -16.83 5.62
CA GLY A 9 46.84 -15.82 6.67
C GLY A 9 45.39 -15.64 7.13
N GLY A 10 45.04 -16.29 8.25
CA GLY A 10 43.69 -16.29 8.82
C GLY A 10 43.42 -15.10 9.75
N ALA A 11 42.15 -14.95 10.12
CA ALA A 11 41.69 -14.38 11.40
C ALA A 11 40.19 -14.69 11.59
N ASP A 12 39.93 -15.59 12.56
CA ASP A 12 38.94 -15.54 13.63
C ASP A 12 37.45 -15.13 13.42
N THR A 13 36.63 -16.14 13.74
CA THR A 13 35.24 -16.24 14.26
C THR A 13 34.40 -15.01 14.69
N ALA A 14 33.22 -14.91 14.02
CA ALA A 14 31.82 -14.73 14.53
C ALA A 14 31.38 -13.40 15.20
N PRO A 15 30.06 -13.00 15.24
CA PRO A 15 28.83 -13.80 15.00
C PRO A 15 27.68 -13.14 14.19
N ASN A 16 26.65 -13.94 13.89
CA ASN A 16 25.22 -13.58 13.64
C ASN A 16 24.86 -12.56 12.54
N GLY A 17 24.17 -12.99 11.48
CA GLY A 17 22.70 -12.84 11.37
C GLY A 17 22.31 -11.42 10.91
N ILE A 18 21.72 -11.18 9.75
CA ILE A 18 20.31 -11.44 9.47
C ILE A 18 20.11 -11.37 7.94
N GLN A 19 19.77 -12.52 7.38
CA GLN A 19 18.85 -12.79 6.28
C GLN A 19 18.16 -11.55 5.65
N GLY A 20 18.64 -11.17 4.46
CA GLY A 20 17.97 -10.21 3.59
C GLY A 20 16.60 -10.73 3.13
N GLN A 21 15.52 -10.12 3.63
CA GLN A 21 14.19 -10.20 3.01
C GLN A 21 13.94 -8.94 2.16
N PRO A 22 13.49 -9.08 0.90
CA PRO A 22 13.17 -7.94 0.05
C PRO A 22 11.81 -7.35 0.45
N ARG A 23 11.82 -6.25 1.20
CA ARG A 23 10.63 -5.52 1.65
C ARG A 23 10.20 -4.47 0.61
N ASN A 24 9.31 -4.88 -0.29
CA ASN A 24 8.63 -3.98 -1.23
C ASN A 24 7.39 -3.32 -0.56
N SER A 25 7.57 -2.14 0.05
CA SER A 25 6.51 -1.14 0.27
C SER A 25 6.91 0.13 -0.50
N PRO A 26 5.99 0.87 -1.13
CA PRO A 26 6.30 2.15 -1.76
C PRO A 26 6.65 3.26 -0.74
N ASP A 27 6.67 2.95 0.56
CA ASP A 27 6.99 3.90 1.63
C ASP A 27 8.50 4.06 1.90
N ASN A 28 9.38 3.38 1.16
CA ASN A 28 10.81 3.51 1.36
C ASN A 28 11.54 3.64 0.03
N TYR A 29 11.47 4.82 -0.57
CA TYR A 29 12.62 5.34 -1.31
C TYR A 29 12.74 6.84 -1.00
N LEU A 30 13.87 7.18 -0.35
CA LEU A 30 14.42 8.52 -0.13
C LEU A 30 13.85 9.34 1.04
N GLY A 31 14.03 8.83 2.25
CA GLY A 31 13.82 9.55 3.50
C GLY A 31 15.09 9.73 4.34
N ASN A 32 16.28 9.85 3.76
CA ASN A 32 17.53 10.00 4.54
C ASN A 32 17.88 11.47 4.86
N CYS A 33 17.18 12.44 4.29
CA CYS A 33 17.36 13.86 4.63
C CYS A 33 16.50 14.19 5.85
N GLY A 34 17.01 13.89 7.06
CA GLY A 34 16.35 14.22 8.33
C GLY A 34 16.40 13.13 9.41
N VAL A 35 16.91 11.93 9.08
CA VAL A 35 17.02 10.85 10.07
C VAL A 35 18.18 11.16 11.03
N THR A 36 17.84 11.46 12.28
CA THR A 36 18.77 11.82 13.37
C THR A 36 19.84 10.76 13.66
N THR A 37 19.66 9.53 13.20
CA THR A 37 20.64 8.44 13.38
C THR A 37 21.73 8.40 12.30
N VAL A 38 21.55 9.10 11.18
CA VAL A 38 22.49 9.10 10.04
C VAL A 38 23.04 10.50 9.75
N VAL A 39 22.28 11.55 10.09
CA VAL A 39 22.65 12.95 9.89
C VAL A 39 23.25 13.50 11.17
N HIS A 40 24.34 14.28 11.06
CA HIS A 40 24.93 14.98 12.20
C HIS A 40 23.85 15.79 12.94
N PRO A 41 23.79 15.77 14.28
CA PRO A 41 22.71 16.41 15.04
C PRO A 41 22.48 17.90 14.70
N LEU A 42 23.55 18.63 14.35
CA LEU A 42 23.48 20.03 13.89
C LEU A 42 22.75 20.24 12.56
N TRP A 43 22.57 19.19 11.76
CA TRP A 43 21.91 19.22 10.45
C TRP A 43 20.65 18.37 10.42
N ALA A 44 20.24 17.83 11.57
CA ALA A 44 19.05 17.00 11.66
C ALA A 44 17.78 17.87 11.70
N THR A 45 16.73 17.35 11.08
CA THR A 45 15.41 17.97 11.11
C THR A 45 14.83 17.90 12.53
N PRO A 46 14.10 18.94 13.00
CA PRO A 46 13.34 18.83 14.23
C PRO A 46 12.40 17.61 14.19
N PRO A 47 12.19 16.87 15.30
CA PRO A 47 11.43 15.60 15.28
C PRO A 47 9.98 15.70 14.77
N LEU A 48 9.40 16.91 14.77
CA LEU A 48 8.03 17.20 14.36
C LEU A 48 7.92 17.73 12.92
N VAL A 49 9.04 17.93 12.23
CA VAL A 49 9.08 18.37 10.84
C VAL A 49 9.34 17.14 9.97
N ARG A 50 8.43 16.88 9.04
CA ARG A 50 8.62 15.87 8.00
C ARG A 50 9.34 16.52 6.84
N VAL A 51 10.34 15.85 6.29
CA VAL A 51 11.08 16.31 5.11
C VAL A 51 11.07 15.21 4.07
N ASP A 52 10.77 15.58 2.84
CA ASP A 52 10.84 14.70 1.68
C ASP A 52 11.71 15.37 0.61
N VAL A 53 12.66 14.61 0.05
CA VAL A 53 13.59 15.10 -0.96
C VAL A 53 13.51 14.19 -2.18
N TRP A 54 13.47 14.80 -3.36
CA TRP A 54 13.40 14.11 -4.63
C TRP A 54 14.20 14.83 -5.70
N THR A 55 15.34 14.25 -6.09
CA THR A 55 16.27 14.78 -7.10
C THR A 55 16.64 16.24 -6.84
N ASP A 56 15.86 17.17 -7.39
CA ASP A 56 16.01 18.63 -7.37
C ASP A 56 14.97 19.33 -6.48
N ASN A 57 13.96 18.61 -5.98
CA ASN A 57 12.86 19.14 -5.19
C ASN A 57 12.99 18.72 -3.72
N MET A 58 12.73 19.65 -2.79
CA MET A 58 12.58 19.37 -1.37
C MET A 58 11.25 19.92 -0.88
N ARG A 59 10.55 19.18 -0.02
CA ARG A 59 9.45 19.72 0.79
C ARG A 59 9.71 19.47 2.27
N SER A 60 9.25 20.40 3.09
CA SER A 60 9.16 20.20 4.53
C SER A 60 7.74 20.53 5.00
N ALA A 61 7.22 19.75 5.94
CA ALA A 61 5.86 19.89 6.45
C ALA A 61 5.82 19.64 7.95
N GLY A 62 5.19 20.52 8.71
CA GLY A 62 5.12 20.44 10.16
C GLY A 62 4.36 21.64 10.74
N SER A 63 4.57 21.93 12.03
CA SER A 63 4.12 23.20 12.58
C SER A 63 4.78 24.36 11.83
N ARG A 64 4.08 25.49 11.68
CA ARG A 64 4.62 26.68 10.98
C ARG A 64 6.00 27.06 11.53
N ASN A 65 6.12 27.17 12.85
CA ASN A 65 7.39 27.52 13.51
C ASN A 65 8.48 26.47 13.25
N GLY A 66 8.15 25.17 13.28
CA GLY A 66 9.11 24.10 13.00
C GLY A 66 9.59 24.10 11.55
N ALA A 67 8.66 24.27 10.60
CA ALA A 67 8.98 24.32 9.18
C ALA A 67 9.84 25.55 8.82
N THR A 68 9.50 26.74 9.34
CA THR A 68 10.28 27.97 9.13
C THR A 68 11.68 27.87 9.75
N LEU A 69 11.80 27.29 10.95
CA LEU A 69 13.11 27.05 11.57
C LEU A 69 13.97 26.12 10.71
N TRP A 70 13.37 25.03 10.22
CA TRP A 70 14.05 24.08 9.35
C TRP A 70 14.47 24.72 8.02
N GLU A 71 13.59 25.48 7.38
CA GLU A 71 13.89 26.20 6.14
C GLU A 71 15.10 27.14 6.30
N THR A 72 15.11 27.93 7.39
CA THR A 72 16.25 28.81 7.70
C THR A 72 17.55 28.02 7.85
N GLN A 73 17.49 26.84 8.47
CA GLN A 73 18.65 25.97 8.63
C GLN A 73 19.13 25.40 7.28
N VAL A 74 18.20 24.98 6.41
CA VAL A 74 18.53 24.46 5.08
C VAL A 74 19.19 25.54 4.21
N LEU A 75 18.66 26.76 4.22
CA LEU A 75 19.23 27.88 3.47
C LEU A 75 20.65 28.20 3.94
N ARG A 76 20.88 28.25 5.26
CA ARG A 76 22.23 28.44 5.82
C ARG A 76 23.20 27.31 5.44
N ASN A 77 22.73 26.07 5.47
CA ASN A 77 23.54 24.92 5.10
C ASN A 77 23.89 24.93 3.61
N ALA A 78 22.95 25.35 2.75
CA ALA A 78 23.15 25.46 1.32
C ALA A 78 24.18 26.56 0.99
N ASP A 79 24.03 27.75 1.60
CA ASP A 79 24.97 28.86 1.46
C ASP A 79 26.40 28.47 1.90
N GLY A 80 26.52 27.85 3.08
CA GLY A 80 27.80 27.33 3.58
C GLY A 80 28.43 26.20 2.75
N ARG A 81 27.70 25.66 1.77
CA ARG A 81 28.19 24.67 0.80
C ARG A 81 28.18 25.17 -0.63
N HIS A 82 27.96 26.46 -0.84
CA HIS A 82 27.85 27.10 -2.15
C HIS A 82 26.83 26.40 -3.07
N ALA A 83 25.74 25.90 -2.48
CA ALA A 83 24.63 25.29 -3.18
C ALA A 83 23.51 26.32 -3.37
N THR A 84 23.03 26.47 -4.60
CA THR A 84 21.93 27.39 -4.92
C THR A 84 20.58 26.71 -4.67
N ILE A 85 19.69 27.37 -3.94
CA ILE A 85 18.29 27.00 -3.80
C ILE A 85 17.48 27.84 -4.79
N GLY A 86 16.57 27.20 -5.53
CA GLY A 86 15.75 27.88 -6.55
C GLY A 86 14.85 28.98 -5.97
N GLU A 87 14.62 30.02 -6.75
CA GLU A 87 13.87 31.22 -6.35
C GLU A 87 12.36 30.95 -6.14
N ASP A 88 11.82 29.90 -6.78
CA ASP A 88 10.41 29.48 -6.67
C ASP A 88 10.07 28.79 -5.32
N SER A 89 10.74 29.17 -4.25
CA SER A 89 10.54 28.61 -2.92
C SER A 89 9.24 29.12 -2.28
N GLU A 90 8.32 28.20 -1.97
CA GLU A 90 7.07 28.52 -1.27
C GLU A 90 7.24 28.31 0.25
N SER A 91 7.53 29.38 0.99
CA SER A 91 7.66 29.34 2.46
C SER A 91 6.30 29.45 3.17
N GLY A 92 6.07 28.62 4.20
CA GLY A 92 4.93 28.75 5.11
C GLY A 92 3.54 28.56 4.48
N ALA A 93 3.47 28.06 3.23
CA ALA A 93 2.24 27.93 2.48
C ALA A 93 1.35 26.80 3.01
N ALA A 94 0.04 27.07 3.12
CA ALA A 94 -0.95 26.06 3.45
C ALA A 94 -1.32 25.18 2.24
N GLN A 95 -0.99 25.63 1.02
CA GLN A 95 -1.19 24.91 -0.22
C GLN A 95 0.08 25.00 -1.05
N TYR A 96 0.54 23.88 -1.59
CA TYR A 96 1.72 23.83 -2.44
C TYR A 96 1.66 22.63 -3.37
N THR A 97 2.45 22.65 -4.45
CA THR A 97 2.66 21.47 -5.31
C THR A 97 4.01 20.82 -5.00
N PHE A 98 4.03 19.49 -4.87
CA PHE A 98 5.28 18.71 -4.80
C PHE A 98 5.13 17.44 -5.62
N LEU A 99 6.08 17.18 -6.53
CA LEU A 99 6.07 16.01 -7.44
C LEU A 99 4.72 15.81 -8.13
N TRP A 100 4.16 16.89 -8.68
CA TRP A 100 2.88 16.87 -9.40
C TRP A 100 1.65 16.63 -8.52
N VAL A 101 1.80 16.68 -7.20
CA VAL A 101 0.71 16.55 -6.23
C VAL A 101 0.44 17.90 -5.58
N GLN A 102 -0.81 18.33 -5.62
CA GLN A 102 -1.29 19.50 -4.88
C GLN A 102 -1.65 19.07 -3.45
N PHE A 103 -0.98 19.67 -2.48
CA PHE A 103 -1.30 19.56 -1.06
C PHE A 103 -2.15 20.76 -0.65
N ASP A 104 -3.20 20.52 0.13
CA ASP A 104 -4.09 21.53 0.67
C ASP A 104 -4.31 21.24 2.16
N HIS A 105 -3.45 21.81 3.00
CA HIS A 105 -3.44 21.57 4.44
C HIS A 105 -4.64 22.21 5.15
N THR A 106 -5.20 23.29 4.58
CA THR A 106 -6.42 23.94 5.08
C THR A 106 -7.61 22.98 5.05
N HIS A 107 -7.80 22.30 3.91
CA HIS A 107 -8.90 21.35 3.74
C HIS A 107 -8.50 19.89 4.04
N ARG A 108 -7.25 19.67 4.46
CA ARG A 108 -6.63 18.35 4.61
C ARG A 108 -6.85 17.49 3.37
N ALA A 109 -6.61 18.05 2.20
CA ALA A 109 -6.89 17.42 0.93
C ALA A 109 -5.63 17.25 0.09
N VAL A 110 -5.64 16.23 -0.76
CA VAL A 110 -4.63 16.02 -1.79
C VAL A 110 -5.30 15.82 -3.16
N SER A 111 -4.71 16.37 -4.20
CA SER A 111 -5.13 16.18 -5.59
C SER A 111 -3.92 16.21 -6.52
N LEU A 112 -4.11 15.96 -7.80
CA LEU A 112 -3.08 16.15 -8.82
C LEU A 112 -2.93 17.65 -9.10
N SER A 113 -1.71 18.08 -9.43
CA SER A 113 -1.47 19.46 -9.85
C SER A 113 -2.11 19.73 -11.21
N GLU A 114 -2.43 20.99 -11.49
CA GLU A 114 -3.04 21.37 -12.76
C GLU A 114 -2.16 20.98 -13.96
N LYS A 115 -0.84 21.17 -13.84
CA LYS A 115 0.12 20.78 -14.90
C LYS A 115 0.09 19.28 -15.17
N PHE A 116 -0.10 18.44 -14.15
CA PHE A 116 -0.26 17.00 -14.33
C PHE A 116 -1.57 16.66 -15.04
N VAL A 117 -2.68 17.26 -14.61
CA VAL A 117 -4.00 17.04 -15.23
C VAL A 117 -3.97 17.43 -16.70
N ARG A 118 -3.47 18.63 -17.03
CA ARG A 118 -3.29 19.07 -18.43
C ARG A 118 -2.46 18.09 -19.24
N SER A 119 -1.41 17.53 -18.64
CA SER A 119 -0.55 16.53 -19.26
C SER A 119 -1.26 15.20 -19.56
N VAL A 120 -2.24 14.80 -18.74
CA VAL A 120 -3.12 13.65 -19.01
C VAL A 120 -4.18 14.00 -20.07
N CYS A 121 -4.80 15.18 -19.98
CA CYS A 121 -5.79 15.64 -20.97
C CYS A 121 -5.21 15.71 -22.38
N ALA A 122 -3.94 16.09 -22.53
CA ALA A 122 -3.26 16.18 -23.81
C ALA A 122 -2.90 14.82 -24.46
N MET A 123 -3.12 13.69 -23.78
CA MET A 123 -2.81 12.38 -24.34
C MET A 123 -3.76 11.98 -25.48
N SER A 124 -3.21 11.28 -26.47
CA SER A 124 -3.97 10.56 -27.49
C SER A 124 -4.98 9.57 -26.87
N ALA A 125 -6.06 9.27 -27.59
CA ALA A 125 -7.04 8.27 -27.15
C ALA A 125 -6.38 6.89 -26.99
N LEU A 126 -6.76 6.13 -25.95
CA LEU A 126 -6.11 4.85 -25.63
C LEU A 126 -6.20 3.81 -26.75
N LYS A 127 -7.22 3.91 -27.61
CA LYS A 127 -7.41 3.04 -28.78
C LYS A 127 -6.34 3.21 -29.87
N SER A 128 -5.67 4.36 -29.92
CA SER A 128 -4.76 4.75 -30.98
C SER A 128 -3.33 5.01 -30.51
N LEU A 129 -2.99 4.64 -29.27
CA LEU A 129 -1.65 4.82 -28.74
C LEU A 129 -0.62 4.00 -29.50
N THR A 130 0.58 4.52 -29.63
CA THR A 130 1.80 3.76 -29.85
C THR A 130 2.28 3.10 -28.55
N ILE A 131 3.25 2.18 -28.64
CA ILE A 131 3.87 1.58 -27.45
C ILE A 131 4.58 2.63 -26.59
N ALA A 132 5.25 3.61 -27.20
CA ALA A 132 5.90 4.71 -26.47
C ALA A 132 4.89 5.56 -25.69
N GLU A 133 3.79 5.97 -26.34
CA GLU A 133 2.75 6.75 -25.67
C GLU A 133 2.05 5.93 -24.57
N MET A 134 1.88 4.62 -24.76
CA MET A 134 1.38 3.72 -23.72
C MET A 134 2.29 3.68 -22.49
N GLU A 135 3.61 3.65 -22.67
CA GLU A 135 4.57 3.68 -21.57
C GLU A 135 4.43 4.99 -20.76
N VAL A 136 4.35 6.13 -21.45
CA VAL A 136 4.11 7.44 -20.84
C VAL A 136 2.76 7.49 -20.13
N MET A 137 1.71 6.91 -20.73
CA MET A 137 0.40 6.84 -20.10
C MET A 137 0.45 6.00 -18.81
N ALA A 138 1.06 4.82 -18.85
CA ALA A 138 1.14 3.94 -17.69
C ALA A 138 1.93 4.57 -16.54
N SER A 139 3.01 5.28 -16.86
CA SER A 139 3.83 5.97 -15.86
C SER A 139 3.10 7.13 -15.18
N ARG A 140 2.11 7.75 -15.83
CA ARG A 140 1.25 8.76 -15.23
C ARG A 140 0.05 8.16 -14.50
N PHE A 141 -0.62 7.16 -15.07
CA PHE A 141 -1.87 6.64 -14.52
C PHE A 141 -1.69 5.93 -13.17
N LEU A 142 -0.60 5.17 -13.02
CA LEU A 142 -0.33 4.41 -11.79
C LEU A 142 -0.14 5.30 -10.55
N PRO A 143 0.78 6.30 -10.54
CA PRO A 143 0.91 7.20 -9.40
C PRO A 143 -0.34 8.07 -9.21
N ALA A 144 -0.99 8.52 -10.30
CA ALA A 144 -2.21 9.32 -10.20
C ALA A 144 -3.34 8.57 -9.50
N ALA A 145 -3.54 7.30 -9.84
CA ALA A 145 -4.51 6.44 -9.17
C ALA A 145 -4.19 6.29 -7.68
N ALA A 146 -2.92 6.16 -7.30
CA ALA A 146 -2.53 6.07 -5.89
C ALA A 146 -2.83 7.36 -5.11
N ILE A 147 -2.53 8.52 -5.68
CA ILE A 147 -2.79 9.84 -5.09
C ILE A 147 -4.30 10.01 -4.85
N LEU A 148 -5.11 9.75 -5.88
CA LEU A 148 -6.56 9.86 -5.83
C LEU A 148 -7.27 8.73 -5.06
N CYS A 149 -6.51 7.72 -4.59
CA CYS A 149 -7.06 6.51 -3.96
C CYS A 149 -8.01 5.73 -4.88
N THR A 150 -7.75 5.76 -6.19
CA THR A 150 -8.46 4.97 -7.20
C THR A 150 -8.02 3.51 -7.13
N ARG A 151 -8.99 2.61 -7.00
CA ARG A 151 -8.74 1.17 -6.85
C ARG A 151 -8.26 0.55 -8.17
N LEU A 152 -6.95 0.36 -8.32
CA LEU A 152 -6.34 -0.24 -9.51
C LEU A 152 -6.82 -1.68 -9.79
N CYS A 153 -7.30 -2.41 -8.79
CA CYS A 153 -7.87 -3.75 -8.98
C CYS A 153 -9.08 -3.77 -9.92
N ALA A 154 -9.88 -2.68 -9.96
CA ALA A 154 -10.99 -2.53 -10.90
C ALA A 154 -10.52 -2.45 -12.37
N TYR A 155 -9.25 -2.11 -12.58
CA TYR A 155 -8.60 -1.92 -13.88
C TYR A 155 -7.58 -3.02 -14.20
N TYR A 156 -7.68 -4.18 -13.53
CA TYR A 156 -6.74 -5.30 -13.71
C TYR A 156 -6.54 -5.70 -15.17
N PHE A 157 -7.63 -5.86 -15.94
CA PHE A 157 -7.53 -6.28 -17.34
C PHE A 157 -6.79 -5.26 -18.20
N PHE A 158 -7.01 -3.97 -17.93
CA PHE A 158 -6.28 -2.88 -18.56
C PHE A 158 -4.79 -2.92 -18.19
N ILE A 159 -4.45 -2.96 -16.90
CA ILE A 159 -3.07 -3.01 -16.40
C ILE A 159 -2.35 -4.25 -16.95
N LYS A 160 -3.05 -5.40 -17.00
CA LYS A 160 -2.51 -6.65 -17.56
C LYS A 160 -2.20 -6.50 -19.05
N ALA A 161 -3.11 -5.93 -19.83
CA ALA A 161 -2.91 -5.71 -21.26
C ALA A 161 -1.72 -4.77 -21.52
N VAL A 162 -1.64 -3.64 -20.80
CA VAL A 162 -0.51 -2.71 -20.86
C VAL A 162 0.80 -3.42 -20.53
N ARG A 163 0.85 -4.17 -19.43
CA ARG A 163 2.04 -4.93 -19.04
C ARG A 163 2.47 -5.95 -20.10
N GLN A 164 1.53 -6.64 -20.72
CA GLN A 164 1.85 -7.60 -21.78
C GLN A 164 2.50 -6.92 -22.99
N ARG A 165 2.01 -5.74 -23.38
CA ARG A 165 2.57 -4.96 -24.49
C ARG A 165 3.95 -4.39 -24.16
N LEU A 166 4.15 -3.81 -22.98
CA LEU A 166 5.46 -3.34 -22.53
C LEU A 166 6.46 -4.50 -22.35
N SER A 167 6.01 -5.68 -21.92
CA SER A 167 6.86 -6.87 -21.88
C SER A 167 7.25 -7.35 -23.27
N ALA A 168 6.39 -7.18 -24.28
CA ALA A 168 6.73 -7.50 -25.67
C ALA A 168 7.79 -6.54 -26.21
N LEU A 169 7.74 -5.25 -25.84
CA LEU A 169 8.79 -4.27 -26.16
C LEU A 169 10.13 -4.68 -25.56
N ASN A 170 10.17 -5.05 -24.27
CA ASN A 170 11.40 -5.47 -23.60
C ASN A 170 12.01 -6.75 -24.17
N ARG A 171 11.20 -7.57 -24.84
CA ARG A 171 11.65 -8.77 -25.57
C ARG A 171 11.97 -8.49 -27.03
N VAL A 172 11.93 -7.22 -27.45
CA VAL A 172 12.19 -6.77 -28.83
C VAL A 172 11.20 -7.38 -29.83
N ILE A 173 9.99 -7.74 -29.39
CA ILE A 173 8.92 -8.29 -30.24
C ILE A 173 8.14 -7.16 -30.93
N VAL A 174 8.02 -6.00 -30.28
CA VAL A 174 7.38 -4.80 -30.82
C VAL A 174 8.32 -3.62 -30.66
N LEU A 175 8.16 -2.59 -31.51
CA LEU A 175 8.94 -1.36 -31.45
C LEU A 175 8.17 -0.27 -30.69
N LYS A 176 8.89 0.77 -30.26
CA LYS A 176 8.29 1.95 -29.62
C LYS A 176 7.23 2.63 -30.48
N THR A 177 7.43 2.65 -31.79
CA THR A 177 6.51 3.21 -32.80
C THR A 177 5.38 2.28 -33.19
N SER A 178 5.43 1.00 -32.79
CA SER A 178 4.35 0.06 -33.08
C SER A 178 3.05 0.49 -32.40
N PRO A 179 1.88 0.19 -32.98
CA PRO A 179 0.61 0.45 -32.32
C PRO A 179 0.46 -0.41 -31.06
N ALA A 180 -0.14 0.20 -30.04
CA ALA A 180 -0.47 -0.42 -28.76
C ALA A 180 -1.38 -1.63 -28.91
N ASN A 181 -2.38 -1.54 -29.81
CA ASN A 181 -3.37 -2.59 -30.08
C ASN A 181 -3.96 -3.20 -28.81
N LEU A 182 -4.42 -2.36 -27.88
CA LEU A 182 -5.14 -2.83 -26.70
C LEU A 182 -6.49 -3.44 -27.09
N PRO A 183 -6.92 -4.54 -26.46
CA PRO A 183 -8.28 -5.04 -26.62
C PRO A 183 -9.32 -3.94 -26.33
N PRO A 184 -10.43 -3.84 -27.09
CA PRO A 184 -11.42 -2.77 -26.91
C PRO A 184 -11.94 -2.63 -25.47
N SER A 185 -12.14 -3.76 -24.77
CA SER A 185 -12.57 -3.76 -23.37
C SER A 185 -11.50 -3.21 -22.41
N ALA A 186 -10.22 -3.49 -22.68
CA ALA A 186 -9.10 -2.94 -21.92
C ALA A 186 -8.94 -1.44 -22.18
N ALA A 187 -9.04 -1.02 -23.45
CA ALA A 187 -8.99 0.39 -23.83
C ALA A 187 -10.13 1.19 -23.17
N GLY A 188 -11.37 0.69 -23.23
CA GLY A 188 -12.51 1.35 -22.56
C GLY A 188 -12.39 1.39 -21.04
N SER A 189 -11.82 0.35 -20.42
CA SER A 189 -11.49 0.35 -19.00
C SER A 189 -10.43 1.42 -18.66
N GLY A 190 -9.39 1.54 -19.49
CA GLY A 190 -8.37 2.57 -19.34
C GLY A 190 -8.91 3.98 -19.53
N GLU A 191 -9.84 4.21 -20.47
CA GLU A 191 -10.44 5.53 -20.70
C GLU A 191 -11.29 5.95 -19.49
N ARG A 192 -11.99 4.99 -18.87
CA ARG A 192 -12.70 5.25 -17.61
C ARG A 192 -11.73 5.65 -16.49
N LEU A 193 -10.55 5.03 -16.42
CA LEU A 193 -9.51 5.43 -15.44
C LEU A 193 -8.98 6.83 -15.75
N ARG A 194 -8.74 7.14 -17.03
CA ARG A 194 -8.34 8.47 -17.51
C ARG A 194 -9.32 9.54 -17.03
N HIS A 195 -10.62 9.34 -17.25
CA HIS A 195 -11.63 10.31 -16.81
C HIS A 195 -11.66 10.54 -15.30
N ILE A 196 -11.42 9.50 -14.49
CA ILE A 196 -11.31 9.67 -13.02
C ILE A 196 -10.11 10.54 -12.66
N ILE A 197 -8.98 10.33 -13.34
CA ILE A 197 -7.75 11.10 -13.17
C ILE A 197 -7.95 12.55 -13.61
N GLU A 198 -8.57 12.77 -14.76
CA GLU A 198 -8.87 14.10 -15.31
C GLU A 198 -9.84 14.90 -14.44
N ASN A 199 -10.87 14.23 -13.90
CA ASN A 199 -11.83 14.84 -12.97
C ASN A 199 -11.14 15.29 -11.66
N ASN A 200 -9.99 14.70 -11.31
CA ASN A 200 -9.10 15.13 -10.25
C ASN A 200 -9.80 15.47 -8.92
N ARG A 201 -10.77 14.63 -8.52
CA ARG A 201 -11.55 14.88 -7.32
C ARG A 201 -10.62 14.89 -6.09
N LYS A 202 -10.57 16.02 -5.38
CA LYS A 202 -9.79 16.17 -4.15
C LYS A 202 -10.07 15.02 -3.19
N ARG A 203 -9.01 14.32 -2.80
CA ARG A 203 -9.05 13.28 -1.77
C ARG A 203 -8.90 13.95 -0.41
N ILE A 204 -9.94 13.86 0.42
CA ILE A 204 -9.88 14.31 1.81
C ILE A 204 -9.14 13.28 2.66
N ILE A 205 -8.07 13.72 3.31
CA ILE A 205 -7.30 12.98 4.29
C ILE A 205 -7.98 13.18 5.64
N LYS A 206 -8.67 12.15 6.11
CA LYS A 206 -9.18 12.13 7.49
C LYS A 206 -7.99 11.92 8.43
N PRO A 207 -7.95 12.57 9.60
CA PRO A 207 -6.99 12.21 10.64
C PRO A 207 -7.14 10.71 10.94
N THR A 208 -6.03 10.03 11.17
CA THR A 208 -6.03 8.63 11.60
C THR A 208 -6.70 8.57 12.98
N GLU A 209 -8.01 8.32 13.01
CA GLU A 209 -8.70 7.88 14.20
C GLU A 209 -8.06 6.54 14.63
N LYS A 210 -8.06 6.28 15.95
CA LYS A 210 -7.58 4.99 16.48
C LYS A 210 -8.29 3.90 15.70
N ALA A 211 -7.51 3.08 14.99
CA ALA A 211 -8.06 2.12 14.06
C ALA A 211 -8.37 0.85 14.85
N SER A 212 -9.63 0.45 14.80
CA SER A 212 -9.98 -0.93 15.07
C SER A 212 -9.24 -1.84 14.08
N ALA A 213 -8.78 -3.00 14.53
CA ALA A 213 -8.00 -3.93 13.72
C ALA A 213 -8.74 -5.24 13.53
N ALA A 214 -8.75 -5.76 12.30
CA ALA A 214 -9.16 -7.12 11.98
C ALA A 214 -7.92 -7.89 11.65
N VAL A 215 -7.68 -9.01 12.31
CA VAL A 215 -6.64 -9.95 11.92
C VAL A 215 -7.30 -11.21 11.41
N THR A 216 -6.91 -11.67 10.23
CA THR A 216 -7.46 -12.88 9.62
C THR A 216 -6.36 -13.87 9.31
N ASP A 217 -6.70 -15.14 9.46
CA ASP A 217 -5.85 -16.25 9.07
C ASP A 217 -6.64 -17.34 8.37
N ALA A 218 -5.95 -18.14 7.57
CA ALA A 218 -6.57 -19.19 6.79
C ALA A 218 -5.64 -20.38 6.60
N SER A 219 -6.20 -21.57 6.76
CA SER A 219 -5.61 -22.82 6.29
C SER A 219 -6.42 -23.36 5.10
N LEU A 220 -5.99 -24.47 4.50
CA LEU A 220 -6.79 -25.13 3.45
C LEU A 220 -8.05 -25.81 4.00
N ASN A 221 -8.15 -25.98 5.32
CA ASN A 221 -9.27 -26.67 5.98
C ASN A 221 -10.23 -25.70 6.68
N GLU A 222 -9.71 -24.64 7.26
CA GLU A 222 -10.46 -23.71 8.11
C GLU A 222 -9.98 -22.27 7.95
N TRP A 223 -10.73 -21.34 8.54
CA TRP A 223 -10.36 -19.93 8.65
C TRP A 223 -10.65 -19.37 10.03
N GLY A 224 -9.95 -18.29 10.35
CA GLY A 224 -10.07 -17.57 11.59
C GLY A 224 -10.00 -16.07 11.41
N ALA A 225 -10.67 -15.34 12.28
CA ALA A 225 -10.65 -13.90 12.31
C ALA A 225 -10.85 -13.37 13.74
N VAL A 226 -10.11 -12.32 14.04
CA VAL A 226 -10.17 -11.59 15.30
C VAL A 226 -10.40 -10.12 14.98
N ILE A 227 -11.40 -9.49 15.58
CA ILE A 227 -11.60 -8.04 15.55
C ILE A 227 -11.28 -7.47 16.92
N ILE A 228 -10.49 -6.41 16.92
CA ILE A 228 -10.14 -5.58 18.06
C ILE A 228 -10.79 -4.21 17.80
N PRO A 229 -12.02 -3.97 18.30
CA PRO A 229 -12.67 -2.68 18.16
C PRO A 229 -12.03 -1.67 19.11
N ASP A 230 -12.25 -0.38 18.85
CA ASP A 230 -11.75 0.71 19.72
C ASP A 230 -12.32 0.67 21.14
N SER A 231 -13.49 0.02 21.31
CA SER A 231 -14.12 -0.24 22.61
C SER A 231 -13.38 -1.26 23.47
N GLY A 232 -12.46 -2.06 22.90
CA GLY A 232 -11.61 -3.02 23.61
C GLY A 232 -12.15 -4.45 23.70
N ASP A 233 -13.42 -4.70 23.36
CA ASP A 233 -14.00 -6.04 23.39
C ASP A 233 -13.63 -6.85 22.14
N VAL A 234 -12.63 -7.71 22.28
CA VAL A 234 -12.16 -8.57 21.19
C VAL A 234 -13.23 -9.58 20.80
N LYS A 235 -13.52 -9.67 19.50
CA LYS A 235 -14.49 -10.62 18.94
C LYS A 235 -13.81 -11.56 17.96
N ILE A 236 -14.27 -12.80 17.94
CA ILE A 236 -13.68 -13.87 17.14
C ILE A 236 -14.73 -14.55 16.29
N SER A 237 -14.33 -14.95 15.09
CA SER A 237 -15.13 -15.74 14.17
C SER A 237 -14.22 -16.68 13.40
N GLY A 238 -14.68 -17.86 13.07
CA GLY A 238 -13.92 -18.83 12.30
C GLY A 238 -14.70 -20.11 12.09
N GLY A 239 -14.11 -21.03 11.33
CA GLY A 239 -14.67 -22.36 11.12
C GLY A 239 -14.22 -23.00 9.82
N GLU A 240 -14.82 -24.14 9.51
CA GLU A 240 -14.51 -24.91 8.31
C GLU A 240 -14.99 -24.24 7.02
N TRP A 241 -14.30 -24.52 5.93
CA TRP A 241 -14.73 -24.09 4.61
C TRP A 241 -15.92 -24.90 4.11
N LYS A 242 -17.04 -24.23 3.79
CA LYS A 242 -18.13 -24.87 3.03
C LYS A 242 -17.66 -25.45 1.69
N ARG A 243 -16.72 -24.75 1.03
CA ARG A 243 -16.02 -25.23 -0.16
C ARG A 243 -14.54 -24.93 0.00
N LYS A 244 -13.75 -25.98 0.19
CA LYS A 244 -12.32 -25.86 0.43
C LYS A 244 -11.64 -25.04 -0.68
N PRO A 245 -10.82 -24.04 -0.32
CA PRO A 245 -9.99 -23.35 -1.28
C PRO A 245 -8.92 -24.30 -1.82
N PHE A 246 -8.58 -24.15 -3.11
CA PHE A 246 -7.54 -24.98 -3.73
C PHE A 246 -6.14 -24.45 -3.46
N LEU A 247 -6.02 -23.17 -3.10
CA LEU A 247 -4.76 -22.47 -2.86
C LEU A 247 -4.86 -21.67 -1.57
N ILE A 248 -3.78 -21.66 -0.78
CA ILE A 248 -3.70 -20.90 0.48
C ILE A 248 -4.00 -19.40 0.28
N MET A 249 -3.54 -18.85 -0.84
CA MET A 249 -3.81 -17.47 -1.24
C MET A 249 -5.30 -17.17 -1.43
N GLN A 250 -6.07 -18.14 -1.94
CA GLN A 250 -7.52 -18.00 -2.05
C GLN A 250 -8.18 -18.10 -0.68
N ALA A 251 -7.67 -18.99 0.17
CA ALA A 251 -8.13 -19.19 1.54
C ALA A 251 -8.06 -17.88 2.32
N GLU A 252 -6.92 -17.17 2.29
CA GLU A 252 -6.73 -15.94 3.06
C GLU A 252 -7.62 -14.79 2.59
N VAL A 253 -7.73 -14.58 1.28
CA VAL A 253 -8.64 -13.54 0.76
C VAL A 253 -10.10 -13.91 1.08
N ARG A 254 -10.48 -15.19 1.03
CA ARG A 254 -11.81 -15.62 1.48
C ARG A 254 -12.02 -15.42 2.97
N ALA A 255 -11.02 -15.69 3.81
CA ALA A 255 -11.08 -15.47 5.25
C ALA A 255 -11.38 -14.00 5.55
N VAL A 256 -10.71 -13.06 4.87
CA VAL A 256 -11.02 -11.62 4.96
C VAL A 256 -12.48 -11.34 4.64
N ARG A 257 -12.99 -11.85 3.51
CA ARG A 257 -14.39 -11.60 3.13
C ARG A 257 -15.36 -12.18 4.17
N LEU A 258 -15.12 -13.40 4.63
CA LEU A 258 -15.97 -14.05 5.63
C LEU A 258 -15.91 -13.32 6.96
N ALA A 259 -14.75 -12.85 7.40
CA ALA A 259 -14.59 -12.03 8.59
C ALA A 259 -15.42 -10.74 8.48
N LEU A 260 -15.23 -9.97 7.41
CA LEU A 260 -15.98 -8.73 7.18
C LEU A 260 -17.50 -8.98 7.15
N THR A 261 -17.93 -10.10 6.56
CA THR A 261 -19.35 -10.47 6.55
C THR A 261 -19.84 -10.83 7.95
N ALA A 262 -19.09 -11.66 8.68
CA ALA A 262 -19.45 -12.13 10.02
C ALA A 262 -19.56 -10.99 11.03
N PHE A 263 -18.74 -9.96 10.86
CA PHE A 263 -18.70 -8.80 11.75
C PHE A 263 -19.46 -7.58 11.21
N SER A 264 -20.17 -7.70 10.08
CA SER A 264 -20.83 -6.58 9.39
C SER A 264 -21.62 -5.63 10.30
N ALA A 265 -22.33 -6.13 11.31
CA ALA A 265 -23.14 -5.33 12.24
C ALA A 265 -22.32 -4.48 13.23
N ILE A 266 -21.03 -4.73 13.36
CA ILE A 266 -20.16 -4.13 14.37
C ILE A 266 -18.88 -3.52 13.77
N LEU A 267 -18.78 -3.51 12.44
CA LEU A 267 -17.63 -2.94 11.77
C LEU A 267 -17.64 -1.41 11.94
N PRO A 268 -16.50 -0.81 12.30
CA PRO A 268 -16.36 0.63 12.38
C PRO A 268 -16.27 1.26 11.00
N SER A 269 -16.41 2.59 10.93
CA SER A 269 -16.25 3.35 9.68
C SER A 269 -14.82 3.34 9.13
N THR A 270 -13.82 3.05 9.96
CA THR A 270 -12.40 2.97 9.58
C THR A 270 -11.74 1.77 10.26
N MET A 271 -10.98 0.98 9.52
CA MET A 271 -10.38 -0.26 10.04
C MET A 271 -9.06 -0.64 9.36
N ASP A 272 -8.14 -1.25 10.10
CA ASP A 272 -6.97 -1.92 9.53
C ASP A 272 -7.20 -3.44 9.45
N VAL A 273 -6.99 -4.04 8.28
CA VAL A 273 -7.13 -5.48 8.05
C VAL A 273 -5.74 -6.10 7.87
N TRP A 274 -5.36 -6.97 8.79
CA TRP A 274 -4.07 -7.62 8.89
C TRP A 274 -4.17 -9.05 8.39
N VAL A 275 -3.34 -9.41 7.41
CA VAL A 275 -3.35 -10.74 6.79
C VAL A 275 -1.93 -11.27 6.72
N ASP A 276 -1.73 -12.56 7.02
CA ASP A 276 -0.40 -13.22 6.95
C ASP A 276 0.07 -13.55 5.52
N ASN A 277 -0.56 -12.92 4.53
CA ASN A 277 -0.05 -12.90 3.18
C ASN A 277 0.12 -11.49 2.66
N THR A 278 1.23 -11.31 1.97
CA THR A 278 1.59 -10.07 1.31
C THR A 278 0.75 -9.82 0.05
N LEU A 279 -0.03 -10.80 -0.41
CA LEU A 279 -0.78 -10.73 -1.67
C LEU A 279 -2.09 -9.94 -1.63
N PRO A 280 -2.92 -9.94 -0.59
CA PRO A 280 -3.96 -8.92 -0.42
C PRO A 280 -3.38 -7.53 -0.61
N ARG A 281 -2.30 -7.19 0.11
CA ARG A 281 -1.53 -5.93 -0.03
C ARG A 281 -0.92 -5.75 -1.43
N GLY A 282 -0.45 -6.82 -2.06
CA GLY A 282 0.10 -6.80 -3.42
C GLY A 282 -0.96 -6.57 -4.50
N ALA A 283 -2.15 -7.13 -4.34
CA ALA A 283 -3.29 -6.97 -5.23
C ALA A 283 -3.95 -5.59 -5.06
N THR A 284 -4.00 -5.06 -3.81
CA THR A 284 -4.47 -3.70 -3.52
C THR A 284 -3.55 -2.65 -4.17
N ASN A 285 -2.22 -2.85 -4.10
CA ASN A 285 -1.25 -1.80 -4.47
C ASN A 285 -0.70 -1.94 -5.90
N LYS A 286 -0.61 -3.16 -6.45
CA LYS A 286 -0.01 -3.41 -7.78
C LYS A 286 -1.00 -3.82 -8.85
N GLY A 287 -2.28 -4.02 -8.50
CA GLY A 287 -3.33 -4.43 -9.45
C GLY A 287 -2.95 -5.66 -10.28
N SER A 288 -2.10 -6.55 -9.76
CA SER A 288 -1.63 -7.73 -10.51
C SER A 288 -1.63 -8.98 -9.64
N SER A 289 -2.41 -9.96 -10.07
CA SER A 289 -2.47 -11.31 -9.54
C SER A 289 -2.46 -12.33 -10.69
N LYS A 290 -1.94 -13.53 -10.44
CA LYS A 290 -1.68 -14.57 -11.47
C LYS A 290 -2.95 -15.30 -11.96
N SER A 291 -4.14 -15.12 -11.37
CA SER A 291 -5.36 -15.81 -11.83
C SER A 291 -6.68 -15.01 -11.67
N HIS A 292 -7.69 -15.38 -12.47
CA HIS A 292 -9.05 -14.78 -12.47
C HIS A 292 -9.78 -14.95 -11.12
N VAL A 293 -9.64 -16.13 -10.50
CA VAL A 293 -10.23 -16.46 -9.19
C VAL A 293 -9.70 -15.52 -8.09
N MET A 294 -8.46 -15.09 -8.22
CA MET A 294 -7.81 -14.18 -7.28
C MET A 294 -8.22 -12.70 -7.42
N MET A 295 -8.99 -12.33 -8.45
CA MET A 295 -9.51 -10.96 -8.61
C MET A 295 -10.96 -10.83 -8.15
N TRP A 296 -11.73 -11.91 -8.22
CA TRP A 296 -13.14 -11.92 -7.84
C TRP A 296 -13.37 -11.73 -6.33
N GLU A 297 -12.56 -12.36 -5.50
CA GLU A 297 -12.66 -12.25 -4.03
C GLU A 297 -12.26 -10.85 -3.51
N PRO A 298 -11.13 -10.23 -3.94
CA PRO A 298 -10.81 -8.85 -3.56
C PRO A 298 -11.85 -7.85 -4.05
N ARG A 299 -12.39 -8.01 -5.26
CA ARG A 299 -13.44 -7.12 -5.77
C ARG A 299 -14.67 -7.15 -4.86
N ARG A 300 -15.14 -8.33 -4.45
CA ARG A 300 -16.26 -8.46 -3.51
C ARG A 300 -15.98 -7.86 -2.14
N ILE A 301 -14.75 -7.97 -1.64
CA ILE A 301 -14.35 -7.31 -0.40
C ILE A 301 -14.52 -5.80 -0.55
N TYR A 302 -14.05 -5.21 -1.64
CA TYR A 302 -14.18 -3.78 -1.89
C TYR A 302 -15.62 -3.33 -2.10
N ASP A 303 -16.41 -4.09 -2.86
CA ASP A 303 -17.84 -3.82 -3.07
C ASP A 303 -18.59 -3.84 -1.73
N PHE A 304 -18.28 -4.81 -0.86
CA PHE A 304 -18.84 -4.89 0.50
C PHE A 304 -18.45 -3.68 1.35
N LEU A 305 -17.15 -3.37 1.44
CA LEU A 305 -16.66 -2.23 2.21
C LEU A 305 -17.31 -0.91 1.76
N GLU A 306 -17.47 -0.72 0.46
CA GLU A 306 -18.13 0.45 -0.10
C GLU A 306 -19.62 0.50 0.23
N SER A 307 -20.33 -0.62 0.10
CA SER A 307 -21.75 -0.71 0.47
C SER A 307 -22.02 -0.41 1.95
N CYS A 308 -21.04 -0.70 2.81
CA CYS A 308 -21.11 -0.43 4.24
C CYS A 308 -20.50 0.94 4.62
N GLY A 309 -19.94 1.71 3.67
CA GLY A 309 -19.26 2.98 3.95
C GLY A 309 -17.96 2.84 4.75
N ILE A 310 -17.36 1.64 4.77
CA ILE A 310 -16.17 1.31 5.56
C ILE A 310 -14.90 1.65 4.79
N LYS A 311 -14.01 2.40 5.43
CA LYS A 311 -12.65 2.65 4.93
C LYS A 311 -11.68 1.65 5.55
N ALA A 312 -11.32 0.61 4.81
CA ALA A 312 -10.34 -0.37 5.25
C ALA A 312 -8.94 -0.11 4.66
N SER A 313 -7.91 -0.25 5.49
CA SER A 313 -6.52 -0.41 5.06
C SER A 313 -6.11 -1.89 5.15
N PHE A 314 -5.09 -2.31 4.39
CA PHE A 314 -4.60 -3.70 4.42
C PHE A 314 -3.13 -3.76 4.80
N ALA A 315 -2.83 -4.44 5.91
CA ALA A 315 -1.50 -4.62 6.47
C ALA A 315 -1.08 -6.09 6.45
N TYR A 316 0.23 -6.34 6.48
CA TYR A 316 0.79 -7.68 6.64
C TYR A 316 1.06 -7.94 8.13
N VAL A 317 0.55 -9.05 8.66
CA VAL A 317 0.95 -9.57 9.98
C VAL A 317 1.91 -10.72 9.78
N ARG A 318 2.94 -10.85 10.61
CA ARG A 318 3.80 -12.03 10.58
C ARG A 318 3.07 -13.23 11.19
N PHE A 319 3.18 -14.40 10.57
CA PHE A 319 2.65 -15.68 11.07
C PHE A 319 2.78 -15.88 12.59
N ALA A 320 3.98 -15.67 13.15
CA ALA A 320 4.25 -15.86 14.59
C ALA A 320 3.51 -14.86 15.51
N GLU A 321 3.02 -13.76 14.94
CA GLU A 321 2.30 -12.68 15.62
C GLU A 321 0.80 -12.70 15.28
N ASN A 322 0.31 -13.70 14.53
CA ASN A 322 -1.06 -13.76 14.05
C ASN A 322 -2.00 -14.44 15.06
N PRO A 323 -2.83 -13.68 15.83
CA PRO A 323 -3.78 -14.26 16.79
C PRO A 323 -4.88 -15.13 16.15
N ALA A 324 -5.09 -15.03 14.83
CA ALA A 324 -6.08 -15.84 14.13
C ALA A 324 -5.57 -17.24 13.74
N ASP A 325 -4.27 -17.54 13.88
CA ASP A 325 -3.67 -18.84 13.51
C ASP A 325 -4.23 -20.01 14.34
N GLY A 326 -4.46 -19.80 15.63
CA GLY A 326 -5.09 -20.82 16.48
C GLY A 326 -6.48 -21.21 15.96
N ILE A 327 -7.25 -20.21 15.50
CA ILE A 327 -8.63 -20.38 15.02
C ILE A 327 -8.66 -21.08 13.66
N SER A 328 -7.73 -20.75 12.75
CA SER A 328 -7.66 -21.33 11.41
C SER A 328 -7.14 -22.79 11.37
N ARG A 329 -6.72 -23.32 12.52
CA ARG A 329 -6.17 -24.68 12.70
C ARG A 329 -6.97 -25.52 13.71
N GLY A 330 -8.18 -25.11 14.06
CA GLY A 330 -9.07 -25.83 14.95
C GLY A 330 -8.57 -25.91 16.40
N ARG A 331 -7.66 -25.02 16.82
CA ARG A 331 -7.08 -25.02 18.17
C ARG A 331 -7.89 -24.12 19.10
N VAL A 332 -8.02 -24.55 20.36
CA VAL A 332 -8.60 -23.71 21.43
C VAL A 332 -7.71 -22.48 21.63
N LEU A 333 -8.29 -21.29 21.48
CA LEU A 333 -7.60 -20.02 21.70
C LEU A 333 -7.09 -19.93 23.15
N ARG A 334 -5.77 -19.88 23.32
CA ARG A 334 -5.16 -19.36 24.54
C ARG A 334 -4.86 -17.88 24.33
N PHE A 335 -5.75 -17.01 24.80
CA PHE A 335 -5.48 -15.58 24.81
C PHE A 335 -4.36 -15.28 25.82
N ARG A 336 -3.18 -14.89 25.32
CA ARG A 336 -2.31 -13.97 26.07
C ARG A 336 -2.81 -12.56 25.72
N THR A 337 -3.42 -11.89 26.69
CA THR A 337 -4.09 -10.61 26.48
C THR A 337 -3.09 -9.56 26.01
N TRP A 338 -3.34 -8.98 24.83
CA TRP A 338 -2.60 -7.85 24.28
C TRP A 338 -3.07 -6.55 24.94
N ARG A 339 -2.16 -5.77 25.53
CA ARG A 339 -2.37 -4.33 25.72
C ARG A 339 -1.85 -3.56 24.50
N ARG A 340 -2.40 -2.37 24.26
CA ARG A 340 -1.84 -1.39 23.31
C ARG A 340 -0.35 -1.21 23.63
N GLY A 341 0.52 -1.58 22.70
CA GLY A 341 1.97 -1.62 22.91
C GLY A 341 2.35 -2.87 23.72
N GLY A 342 3.08 -3.79 23.09
CA GLY A 342 3.27 -5.15 23.59
C GLY A 342 3.87 -5.23 25.00
N THR A 343 3.23 -6.03 25.86
CA THR A 343 3.81 -7.01 26.81
C THR A 343 2.66 -7.68 27.60
N CYS A 344 2.85 -8.95 27.96
CA CYS A 344 1.80 -9.87 28.40
C CYS A 344 1.83 -10.10 29.93
N GLU A 345 0.76 -9.78 30.65
CA GLU A 345 0.40 -10.42 31.95
C GLU A 345 -1.13 -10.43 32.13
N GLY A 346 -1.68 -11.58 32.57
CA GLY A 346 -3.04 -11.75 33.08
C GLY A 346 -4.10 -12.28 32.10
N GLU A 347 -5.02 -13.10 32.61
CA GLU A 347 -6.09 -13.85 31.92
C GLU A 347 -7.40 -13.03 31.74
N ARG A 348 -8.02 -13.05 30.55
CA ARG A 348 -9.43 -12.63 30.33
C ARG A 348 -10.13 -13.55 29.31
N ARG A 349 -11.41 -13.85 29.56
CA ARG A 349 -12.27 -14.72 28.72
C ARG A 349 -12.96 -13.91 27.60
N GLY A 350 -12.85 -14.36 26.36
CA GLY A 350 -13.55 -13.79 25.19
C GLY A 350 -14.89 -14.49 24.88
N LEU A 351 -15.80 -13.76 24.23
CA LEU A 351 -17.15 -14.22 23.86
C LEU A 351 -17.17 -14.72 22.39
N VAL A 352 -17.66 -15.95 22.18
CA VAL A 352 -17.79 -16.55 20.84
C VAL A 352 -19.09 -16.06 20.20
N VAL A 353 -18.99 -15.35 19.07
CA VAL A 353 -20.17 -14.97 18.27
C VAL A 353 -20.38 -16.06 17.22
N GLY A 354 -21.54 -16.72 17.22
CA GLY A 354 -21.90 -17.72 16.22
C GLY A 354 -21.88 -17.13 14.81
N GLY A 355 -21.01 -17.65 13.94
CA GLY A 355 -20.82 -17.14 12.59
C GLY A 355 -22.00 -17.43 11.65
N PRO A 356 -22.31 -16.55 10.68
CA PRO A 356 -23.40 -16.75 9.74
C PRO A 356 -23.11 -17.86 8.71
N LYS A 357 -24.12 -18.67 8.41
CA LYS A 357 -24.10 -19.63 7.28
C LYS A 357 -24.13 -18.84 5.97
N SER A 358 -23.07 -18.93 5.17
CA SER A 358 -22.92 -18.24 3.87
C SER A 358 -24.03 -18.59 2.86
N PRO A 359 -24.54 -17.61 2.07
CA PRO A 359 -25.54 -17.84 1.02
C PRO A 359 -24.94 -18.51 -0.24
N PRO A 360 -25.77 -19.20 -1.06
CA PRO A 360 -25.31 -19.92 -2.24
C PRO A 360 -24.85 -18.98 -3.36
N LEU A 361 -23.80 -19.38 -4.08
CA LEU A 361 -23.40 -18.77 -5.35
C LEU A 361 -24.33 -19.29 -6.45
N ARG A 362 -25.04 -18.39 -7.15
CA ARG A 362 -25.62 -18.71 -8.46
C ARG A 362 -24.49 -19.03 -9.44
N LYS A 363 -24.70 -20.09 -10.24
CA LYS A 363 -23.75 -20.69 -11.18
C LYS A 363 -23.28 -19.70 -12.24
#